data_AF-A0A2K4Y960-F1
#
_entry.id   AF-A0A2K4Y960-F1
#
_cell.length_a   1.000
_cell.length_b   1.000
_cell.length_c   1.000
_cell.angle_alpha   90.00
_cell.angle_beta   90.00
_cell.angle_gamma   90.00
#
_symmetry.space_group_name_H-M   'P 1'
#
loop_
_entity.id
_entity.type
_entity.pdbx_description
1 polymer ?
#
loop_
_entity_poly.entity_id
_entity_poly.type
_entity_poly.pdbx_seq_one_letter_code
_entity_poly.pdbx_strand_id
1 'polypeptide(L)'
;MLGSMKTALAASLIALPALLCSVPAVAHADPENTPDYINYLDQNNIHYSSRETIVHVGTNLCNELRNNLVSPDQALQRIQNMGYSQQQTKQIAFAAVEAFCPDMDIDAQKAPKS
;
A
#
# COMPACT_ATOMS: atom_id res chain seq x y z
N MET A 1 55.39 20.57 34.35
CA MET A 1 54.32 20.63 35.37
C MET A 1 53.03 21.03 34.70
N LEU A 2 51.94 20.36 35.04
CA LEU A 2 50.57 20.56 34.57
C LEU A 2 50.12 22.03 34.68
N GLY A 3 49.36 22.50 33.69
CA GLY A 3 48.54 23.70 33.76
C GLY A 3 47.24 23.49 32.97
N SER A 4 46.14 23.35 33.71
CA SER A 4 44.80 22.98 33.23
C SER A 4 43.94 24.17 32.77
N MET A 5 42.82 23.83 32.09
CA MET A 5 41.60 24.61 31.83
C MET A 5 41.70 25.68 30.72
N LYS A 6 40.73 25.86 29.82
CA LYS A 6 39.27 25.78 29.96
C LYS A 6 38.60 25.46 28.61
N THR A 7 37.52 24.71 28.68
CA THR A 7 36.54 24.38 27.63
C THR A 7 35.97 25.61 26.92
N ALA A 8 35.85 25.53 25.58
CA ALA A 8 34.88 26.32 24.82
C ALA A 8 34.27 25.44 23.71
N LEU A 9 33.02 25.05 23.92
CA LEU A 9 32.13 24.43 22.95
C LEU A 9 31.81 25.44 21.85
N ALA A 10 32.09 25.10 20.59
CA ALA A 10 31.49 25.77 19.44
C ALA A 10 31.13 24.72 18.40
N ALA A 11 29.92 24.18 18.55
CA ALA A 11 29.26 23.38 17.54
C ALA A 11 28.93 24.28 16.33
N SER A 12 29.20 23.80 15.12
CA SER A 12 28.66 24.40 13.89
C SER A 12 28.27 23.26 12.96
N LEU A 13 27.03 22.80 13.15
CA LEU A 13 26.31 21.89 12.27
C LEU A 13 25.86 22.68 11.04
N ILE A 14 26.42 22.36 9.87
CA ILE A 14 25.94 22.90 8.60
C ILE A 14 24.88 21.92 8.08
N ALA A 15 23.61 22.33 8.17
CA ALA A 15 22.45 21.54 7.77
C ALA A 15 22.35 21.44 6.23
N LEU A 16 22.17 20.22 5.72
CA LEU A 16 21.78 19.91 4.35
C LEU A 16 20.35 20.41 4.08
N PRO A 17 20.06 21.10 2.96
CA PRO A 17 18.70 21.24 2.49
C PRO A 17 18.31 19.94 1.75
N ALA A 18 17.65 19.02 2.46
CA ALA A 18 16.95 17.92 1.81
C ALA A 18 15.76 18.51 1.04
N LEU A 19 15.85 18.50 -0.29
CA LEU A 19 14.71 18.76 -1.17
C LEU A 19 13.64 17.71 -0.87
N LEU A 20 12.55 18.16 -0.23
CA LEU A 20 11.36 17.37 -0.02
C LEU A 20 10.67 17.20 -1.38
N CYS A 21 10.93 16.10 -2.07
CA CYS A 21 10.06 15.62 -3.13
C CYS A 21 8.69 15.32 -2.50
N SER A 22 7.71 16.18 -2.77
CA SER A 22 6.31 15.93 -2.47
C SER A 22 5.82 14.77 -3.33
N VAL A 23 5.93 13.56 -2.79
CA VAL A 23 5.26 12.37 -3.33
C VAL A 23 3.76 12.61 -3.21
N PRO A 24 2.96 12.43 -4.27
CA PRO A 24 1.51 12.61 -4.18
C PRO A 24 0.98 11.70 -3.08
N ALA A 25 0.25 12.29 -2.14
CA ALA A 25 -0.39 11.56 -1.06
C ALA A 25 -1.31 10.51 -1.67
N VAL A 26 -0.85 9.26 -1.68
CA VAL A 26 -1.66 8.10 -2.05
C VAL A 26 -2.84 8.11 -1.10
N ALA A 27 -4.06 8.22 -1.66
CA ALA A 27 -5.29 8.19 -0.90
C ALA A 27 -5.20 7.08 0.13
N HIS A 28 -5.34 7.48 1.41
CA HIS A 28 -5.07 6.68 2.59
C HIS A 28 -5.53 5.23 2.39
N ALA A 29 -4.58 4.34 2.09
CA ALA A 29 -4.73 2.94 2.46
C ALA A 29 -5.05 2.96 3.95
N ASP A 30 -6.06 2.22 4.42
CA ASP A 30 -6.26 2.09 5.85
C ASP A 30 -4.94 1.54 6.43
N PRO A 31 -4.18 2.37 7.17
CA PRO A 31 -2.82 2.01 7.54
C PRO A 31 -2.81 0.82 8.50
N GLU A 32 -3.96 0.52 9.12
CA GLU A 32 -4.14 -0.61 10.03
C GLU A 32 -4.11 -1.95 9.29
N ASN A 33 -4.73 -2.06 8.09
CA ASN A 33 -4.88 -3.34 7.37
C ASN A 33 -3.84 -3.56 6.27
N THR A 34 -3.04 -2.55 5.96
CA THR A 34 -1.93 -2.66 5.00
C THR A 34 -0.94 -3.79 5.35
N PRO A 35 -0.54 -3.99 6.63
CA PRO A 35 0.32 -5.11 7.01
C PRO A 35 -0.27 -6.48 6.71
N ASP A 36 -1.58 -6.69 6.92
CA ASP A 36 -2.25 -7.96 6.66
C ASP A 36 -2.30 -8.28 5.17
N TYR A 37 -2.57 -7.28 4.34
CA TYR A 37 -2.49 -7.41 2.89
C TYR A 37 -1.10 -7.87 2.45
N ILE A 38 -0.05 -7.19 2.91
CA ILE A 38 1.34 -7.55 2.56
C ILE A 38 1.71 -8.95 3.07
N ASN A 39 1.37 -9.27 4.31
CA ASN A 39 1.66 -10.56 4.91
C ASN A 39 0.97 -11.71 4.13
N TYR A 40 -0.28 -11.50 3.69
CA TYR A 40 -0.99 -12.47 2.85
C TYR A 40 -0.26 -12.69 1.53
N LEU A 41 0.16 -11.62 0.84
CA LEU A 41 0.88 -11.74 -0.44
C LEU A 41 2.21 -12.48 -0.26
N ASP A 42 2.95 -12.16 0.80
CA ASP A 42 4.24 -12.77 1.12
C ASP A 42 4.07 -14.28 1.41
N GLN A 43 3.07 -14.66 2.22
CA GLN A 43 2.76 -16.06 2.52
C GLN A 43 2.33 -16.87 1.29
N ASN A 44 1.69 -16.21 0.32
CA ASN A 44 1.27 -16.82 -0.94
C ASN A 44 2.36 -16.76 -2.03
N ASN A 45 3.59 -16.33 -1.72
CA ASN A 45 4.71 -16.19 -2.65
C ASN A 45 4.37 -15.31 -3.86
N ILE A 46 3.60 -14.24 -3.63
CA ILE A 46 3.26 -13.27 -4.66
C ILE A 46 4.34 -12.20 -4.71
N HIS A 47 5.17 -12.23 -5.75
CA HIS A 47 6.23 -11.26 -5.94
C HIS A 47 5.67 -9.92 -6.44
N TYR A 48 6.09 -8.81 -5.82
CA TYR A 48 5.73 -7.46 -6.25
C TYR A 48 6.98 -6.58 -6.32
N SER A 49 6.96 -5.61 -7.24
CA SER A 49 8.12 -4.75 -7.50
C SER A 49 8.49 -3.87 -6.30
N SER A 50 7.48 -3.38 -5.57
CA SER A 50 7.67 -2.63 -4.34
C SER A 50 6.43 -2.72 -3.45
N ARG A 51 6.62 -2.58 -2.14
CA ARG A 51 5.52 -2.53 -1.17
C ARG A 51 4.56 -1.39 -1.48
N GLU A 52 5.07 -0.22 -1.83
CA GLU A 52 4.25 0.94 -2.17
C GLU A 52 3.37 0.70 -3.39
N THR A 53 3.94 0.13 -4.46
CA THR A 53 3.22 -0.18 -5.69
C THR A 53 2.08 -1.15 -5.43
N ILE A 54 2.32 -2.24 -4.71
CA ILE A 54 1.29 -3.27 -4.51
C ILE A 54 0.17 -2.78 -3.58
N VAL A 55 0.50 -1.95 -2.58
CA VAL A 55 -0.53 -1.28 -1.76
C VAL A 55 -1.37 -0.35 -2.61
N HIS A 56 -0.76 0.43 -3.50
CA HIS A 56 -1.50 1.29 -4.43
C HIS A 56 -2.42 0.48 -5.36
N VAL A 57 -1.98 -0.68 -5.83
CA VAL A 57 -2.81 -1.60 -6.62
C VAL A 57 -4.05 -2.03 -5.82
N GLY A 58 -3.85 -2.46 -4.57
CA GLY A 58 -4.95 -2.90 -3.72
C GLY A 58 -5.94 -1.79 -3.37
N THR A 59 -5.46 -0.62 -2.97
CA THR A 59 -6.33 0.52 -2.64
C THR A 59 -7.03 1.08 -3.87
N ASN A 60 -6.36 1.13 -5.01
CA ASN A 60 -6.97 1.60 -6.24
C ASN A 60 -8.03 0.61 -6.75
N LEU A 61 -7.78 -0.71 -6.66
CA LEU A 61 -8.80 -1.72 -6.92
C LEU A 61 -10.04 -1.45 -6.06
N CYS A 62 -9.85 -1.22 -4.76
CA CYS A 62 -10.94 -0.95 -3.87
C CYS A 62 -11.75 0.29 -4.27
N ASN A 63 -11.05 1.39 -4.52
CA ASN A 63 -11.65 2.65 -4.94
C ASN A 63 -12.44 2.51 -6.25
N GLU A 64 -11.88 1.77 -7.22
CA GLU A 64 -12.50 1.52 -8.51
C GLU A 64 -13.78 0.71 -8.38
N LEU A 65 -13.76 -0.37 -7.60
CA LEU A 65 -14.92 -1.22 -7.38
C LEU A 65 -16.01 -0.48 -6.59
N ARG A 66 -15.65 0.20 -5.50
CA ARG A 66 -16.61 0.92 -4.64
C ARG A 66 -17.36 2.02 -5.38
N ASN A 67 -16.69 2.69 -6.31
CA ASN A 67 -17.27 3.79 -7.08
C ASN A 67 -17.80 3.35 -8.46
N ASN A 68 -17.83 2.04 -8.75
CA ASN A 68 -18.25 1.47 -10.04
C ASN A 68 -17.52 2.13 -11.24
N LEU A 69 -16.23 2.46 -11.08
CA LEU A 69 -15.43 3.13 -12.13
C LEU A 69 -15.06 2.18 -13.26
N VAL A 70 -14.88 0.90 -12.94
CA VAL A 70 -14.64 -0.18 -13.91
C VAL A 70 -15.43 -1.43 -13.50
N SER A 71 -15.64 -2.34 -14.45
CA SER A 71 -16.19 -3.66 -14.11
C SER A 71 -15.15 -4.49 -13.32
N PRO A 72 -15.59 -5.46 -12.50
CA PRO A 72 -14.68 -6.37 -11.80
C PRO A 72 -13.70 -7.08 -12.75
N ASP A 73 -14.16 -7.52 -13.91
CA ASP A 73 -13.31 -8.17 -14.91
C ASP A 73 -12.21 -7.24 -15.44
N GLN A 74 -12.53 -5.97 -15.69
CA GLN A 74 -11.54 -4.98 -16.14
C GLN A 74 -10.50 -4.70 -15.05
N ALA A 75 -10.92 -4.65 -13.79
CA ALA A 75 -10.02 -4.47 -12.67
C ALA A 75 -9.05 -5.66 -12.51
N LEU A 76 -9.56 -6.89 -12.64
CA LEU A 76 -8.72 -8.10 -12.65
C LEU A 76 -7.78 -8.15 -13.85
N GLN A 77 -8.24 -7.76 -15.04
CA GLN A 77 -7.37 -7.69 -16.23
C GLN A 77 -6.22 -6.71 -16.04
N ARG A 78 -6.43 -5.56 -15.37
CA ARG A 78 -5.33 -4.64 -15.03
C ARG A 78 -4.29 -5.28 -14.14
N ILE A 79 -4.72 -6.05 -13.13
CA ILE A 79 -3.80 -6.81 -12.28
C ILE A 79 -3.04 -7.84 -13.10
N GLN A 80 -3.72 -8.60 -13.94
CA GLN A 80 -3.08 -9.58 -14.81
C GLN A 80 -2.06 -8.95 -15.77
N ASN A 81 -2.35 -7.75 -16.31
CA ASN A 81 -1.45 -7.00 -17.20
C ASN A 81 -0.16 -6.53 -16.52
N MET A 82 -0.08 -6.58 -15.18
CA MET A 82 1.17 -6.33 -14.44
C MET A 82 2.12 -7.55 -14.44
N GLY A 83 1.75 -8.65 -15.10
CA GLY A 83 2.56 -9.86 -15.22
C GLY A 83 2.18 -10.96 -14.23
N TYR A 84 1.10 -10.79 -13.48
CA TYR A 84 0.58 -11.79 -12.56
C TYR A 84 -0.12 -12.93 -13.30
N SER A 85 0.05 -14.16 -12.80
CA SER A 85 -0.78 -15.28 -13.26
C SER A 85 -2.25 -15.04 -12.91
N GLN A 86 -3.15 -15.77 -13.55
CA GLN A 86 -4.58 -15.69 -13.22
C GLN A 86 -4.83 -16.04 -11.73
N GLN A 87 -4.09 -16.99 -11.18
CA GLN A 87 -4.21 -17.38 -9.78
C GLN A 87 -3.72 -16.25 -8.85
N GLN A 88 -2.54 -15.69 -9.12
CA GLN A 88 -2.00 -14.57 -8.34
C GLN A 88 -2.92 -13.35 -8.42
N THR A 89 -3.48 -13.07 -9.58
CA THR A 89 -4.44 -11.98 -9.80
C THR A 89 -5.65 -12.10 -8.87
N LYS A 90 -6.23 -13.30 -8.77
CA LYS A 90 -7.36 -13.56 -7.86
C LYS A 90 -6.98 -13.39 -6.39
N GLN A 91 -5.80 -13.88 -6.01
CA GLN A 91 -5.28 -13.75 -4.64
C GLN A 91 -5.03 -12.28 -4.26
N ILE A 92 -4.42 -11.50 -5.16
CA ILE A 92 -4.19 -10.06 -4.98
C ILE A 92 -5.52 -9.33 -4.81
N ALA A 93 -6.48 -9.60 -5.69
CA ALA A 93 -7.78 -8.93 -5.65
C ALA A 93 -8.58 -9.29 -4.39
N PHE A 94 -8.61 -10.57 -4.02
CA PHE A 94 -9.24 -11.04 -2.78
C PHE A 94 -8.66 -10.33 -1.55
N ALA A 95 -7.34 -10.40 -1.37
CA ALA A 95 -6.70 -9.79 -0.21
C ALA A 95 -6.85 -8.27 -0.17
N ALA A 96 -6.91 -7.62 -1.33
CA ALA A 96 -7.13 -6.18 -1.41
C ALA A 96 -8.56 -5.78 -1.01
N VAL A 97 -9.58 -6.54 -1.42
CA VAL A 97 -10.97 -6.28 -1.01
C VAL A 97 -11.13 -6.50 0.49
N GLU A 98 -10.57 -7.59 1.02
CA GLU A 98 -10.59 -7.88 2.47
C GLU A 98 -9.91 -6.78 3.29
N ALA A 99 -8.72 -6.32 2.86
CA ALA A 99 -7.94 -5.36 3.62
C ALA A 99 -8.43 -3.90 3.47
N PHE A 100 -8.86 -3.52 2.26
CA PHE A 100 -9.12 -2.11 1.93
C PHE A 100 -10.60 -1.80 1.66
N CYS A 101 -11.45 -2.81 1.44
CA CYS A 101 -12.89 -2.65 1.25
C CYS A 101 -13.72 -3.51 2.22
N PRO A 102 -13.53 -3.42 3.54
CA PRO A 102 -14.27 -4.27 4.48
C PRO A 102 -15.80 -4.12 4.35
N ASP A 103 -16.29 -2.93 3.97
CA ASP A 103 -17.71 -2.70 3.73
C ASP A 103 -18.24 -3.46 2.50
N MET A 104 -17.41 -3.66 1.47
CA MET A 104 -17.81 -4.36 0.24
C MET A 104 -17.82 -5.87 0.41
N ASP A 105 -16.98 -6.43 1.28
CA ASP A 105 -17.08 -7.85 1.61
C ASP A 105 -18.34 -8.16 2.42
N ILE A 106 -18.72 -7.25 3.33
CA ILE A 106 -19.99 -7.32 4.07
C ILE A 106 -21.20 -7.24 3.12
N ASP A 107 -21.14 -6.42 2.07
CA ASP A 107 -22.19 -6.34 1.06
C ASP A 107 -22.20 -7.54 0.09
N ALA A 108 -21.05 -8.15 -0.22
CA ALA A 108 -20.98 -9.39 -1.01
C ALA A 108 -21.59 -10.59 -0.27
N GLN A 109 -21.46 -10.63 1.06
CA GLN A 109 -22.16 -11.61 1.92
C GLN A 109 -23.66 -11.29 2.06
N LYS A 110 -24.07 -10.04 1.79
CA LYS A 110 -25.47 -9.62 1.61
C LYS A 110 -25.88 -9.61 0.14
N ALA A 111 -25.70 -10.71 -0.59
CA ALA A 111 -26.47 -10.91 -1.81
C ALA A 111 -27.97 -10.67 -1.53
N PRO A 112 -28.70 -9.98 -2.43
CA PRO A 112 -30.03 -9.46 -2.13
C PRO A 112 -31.00 -10.60 -1.83
N LYS A 113 -31.76 -10.44 -0.73
CA LYS A 113 -33.06 -11.10 -0.61
C LYS A 113 -33.96 -10.51 -1.69
N SER A 114 -34.12 -11.24 -2.79
CA SER A 114 -35.24 -11.11 -3.70
C SER A 114 -35.50 -12.44 -4.37
#